data_AF-A0A2H0VUM6-F1
#
_entry.id   AF-A0A2H0VUM6-F1
#
_cell.length_a   1.000
_cell.length_b   1.000
_cell.length_c   1.000
_cell.angle_alpha   90.00
_cell.angle_beta   90.00
_cell.angle_gamma   90.00
#
_symmetry.space_group_name_H-M   'P 1'
#
loop_
_entity.id
_entity.type
_entity.pdbx_description
1 polymer ?
#
loop_
_entity_poly.entity_id
_entity_poly.type
_entity_poly.pdbx_seq_one_letter_code
_entity_poly.pdbx_strand_id
1 'polypeptide(L)'
;MEINRKQVVEGFLQNIYRISNKEYQKRIWIEGAGPECHDFDEAVNDFFGDSEPILENYRNYGLSQNQYRILKKFHAEFRIFADEHDIPEEFIDTPEWERIMEMAKEVLKEFGYI
;
A
#
# COMPACT_ATOMS: atom_id res chain seq x y z
N MET A 1 -9.79 -18.51 -16.42
CA MET A 1 -8.72 -18.61 -15.42
C MET A 1 -9.35 -18.24 -14.09
N GLU A 2 -9.43 -19.18 -13.16
CA GLU A 2 -10.06 -18.92 -11.85
C GLU A 2 -9.09 -18.07 -11.03
N ILE A 3 -9.42 -16.80 -10.81
CA ILE A 3 -8.58 -15.90 -10.04
C ILE A 3 -8.61 -16.38 -8.59
N ASN A 4 -7.46 -16.79 -8.07
CA ASN A 4 -7.33 -17.18 -6.67
C ASN A 4 -7.39 -15.92 -5.80
N ARG A 5 -8.61 -15.56 -5.40
CA ARG A 5 -8.92 -14.40 -4.55
C ARG A 5 -7.97 -14.24 -3.37
N LYS A 6 -7.60 -15.34 -2.72
CA LYS A 6 -6.72 -15.32 -1.56
C LYS A 6 -5.31 -14.85 -1.95
N GLN A 7 -4.76 -15.36 -3.05
CA GLN A 7 -3.45 -14.94 -3.54
C GLN A 7 -3.44 -13.47 -3.96
N VAL A 8 -4.52 -12.98 -4.57
CA VAL A 8 -4.64 -11.55 -4.95
C VAL A 8 -4.63 -10.66 -3.70
N VAL A 9 -5.46 -10.98 -2.70
CA VAL A 9 -5.52 -10.19 -1.46
C VAL A 9 -4.20 -10.28 -0.69
N GLU A 10 -3.53 -11.44 -0.69
CA GLU A 10 -2.25 -11.63 -0.01
C GLU A 10 -1.11 -10.83 -0.66
N GLY A 11 -1.03 -10.82 -2.00
CA GLY A 11 -0.08 -9.96 -2.73
C GLY A 11 -0.35 -8.48 -2.50
N PHE A 12 -1.63 -8.09 -2.56
CA PHE A 12 -2.05 -6.71 -2.28
C PHE A 12 -1.65 -6.26 -0.86
N LEU A 13 -1.86 -7.10 0.16
CA LEU A 13 -1.46 -6.79 1.53
C LEU A 13 0.07 -6.75 1.70
N GLN A 14 0.82 -7.53 0.92
CA GLN A 14 2.28 -7.42 0.90
C GLN A 14 2.75 -6.05 0.37
N ASN A 15 2.06 -5.49 -0.62
CA ASN A 15 2.33 -4.14 -1.11
C ASN A 15 2.05 -3.08 -0.04
N ILE A 16 0.92 -3.18 0.66
CA ILE A 16 0.62 -2.29 1.80
C ILE A 16 1.65 -2.45 2.93
N TYR A 17 2.13 -3.68 3.18
CA TYR A 17 3.15 -3.94 4.18
C TYR A 17 4.46 -3.20 3.87
N ARG A 18 4.89 -3.17 2.60
CA ARG A 18 6.06 -2.38 2.17
C ARG A 18 5.84 -0.87 2.38
N ILE A 19 4.65 -0.37 2.08
CA ILE A 19 4.27 1.05 2.34
C ILE A 19 4.21 1.35 3.86
N SER A 20 4.01 0.35 4.71
CA SER A 20 3.96 0.54 6.17
C SER A 20 5.35 0.54 6.85
N ASN A 21 6.41 0.24 6.11
CA ASN A 21 7.73 -0.11 6.66
C ASN A 21 8.83 0.86 6.20
N LYS A 22 9.13 1.85 7.04
CA LYS A 22 10.18 2.86 6.79
C LYS A 22 11.57 2.25 6.52
N GLU A 23 11.96 1.21 7.24
CA GLU A 23 13.28 0.57 7.05
C GLU A 23 13.36 -0.12 5.68
N TYR A 24 12.28 -0.77 5.24
CA TYR A 24 12.19 -1.30 3.88
C TYR A 24 12.33 -0.18 2.86
N GLN A 25 11.60 0.92 3.04
CA GLN A 25 11.58 2.04 2.10
C GLN A 25 12.94 2.71 1.97
N LYS A 26 13.63 3.00 3.09
CA LYS A 26 14.97 3.57 3.04
C LYS A 26 15.94 2.65 2.31
N ARG A 27 15.92 1.36 2.64
CA ARG A 27 16.81 0.38 2.01
C ARG A 27 16.52 0.19 0.52
N ILE A 28 15.26 0.15 0.11
CA ILE A 28 14.90 -0.21 -1.28
C ILE A 28 14.67 1.04 -2.14
N TRP A 29 13.84 1.99 -1.70
CA TRP A 29 13.46 3.16 -2.50
C TRP A 29 14.59 4.19 -2.62
N ILE A 30 15.42 4.32 -1.58
CA ILE A 30 16.49 5.34 -1.53
C ILE A 30 17.85 4.70 -1.84
N GLU A 31 18.22 3.64 -1.11
CA GLU A 31 19.55 3.03 -1.27
C GLU A 31 19.65 2.08 -2.47
N GLY A 32 18.52 1.66 -3.05
CA GLY A 32 18.49 0.63 -4.11
C GLY A 32 19.09 -0.70 -3.66
N ALA A 33 19.10 -0.97 -2.36
CA ALA A 33 19.82 -2.06 -1.72
C ALA A 33 18.90 -3.27 -1.46
N GLY A 34 18.55 -3.99 -2.52
CA GLY A 34 17.82 -5.25 -2.43
C GLY A 34 17.82 -6.02 -3.75
N PRO A 35 17.50 -7.32 -3.75
CA PRO A 35 17.20 -8.04 -4.99
C PRO A 35 15.95 -7.48 -5.68
N GLU A 36 15.10 -6.75 -4.95
CA GLU A 36 13.93 -6.06 -5.46
C GLU A 36 14.34 -4.70 -6.07
N CYS A 37 14.28 -4.57 -7.39
CA CYS A 37 14.15 -3.25 -8.03
C CYS A 37 12.70 -2.83 -7.81
N HIS A 38 12.39 -2.16 -6.71
CA HIS A 38 11.03 -1.74 -6.36
C HIS A 38 11.04 -0.38 -5.68
N ASP A 39 11.10 0.68 -6.48
CA ASP A 39 11.12 2.07 -5.98
C ASP A 39 9.72 2.57 -5.59
N PHE A 40 9.63 3.86 -5.25
CA PHE A 40 8.38 4.47 -4.84
C PHE A 40 7.33 4.50 -5.96
N ASP A 41 7.74 4.79 -7.21
CA ASP A 41 6.84 4.82 -8.36
C ASP A 41 6.25 3.43 -8.63
N GLU A 42 7.07 2.37 -8.52
CA GLU A 42 6.58 1.00 -8.60
C GLU A 42 5.62 0.66 -7.45
N ALA A 43 5.91 1.10 -6.23
CA ALA A 43 5.00 0.89 -5.09
C ALA A 43 3.65 1.61 -5.27
N VAL A 44 3.65 2.81 -5.82
CA VAL A 44 2.46 3.59 -6.19
C VAL A 44 1.67 2.86 -7.28
N ASN A 45 2.33 2.45 -8.36
CA ASN A 45 1.69 1.76 -9.48
C ASN A 45 1.07 0.42 -9.06
N ASP A 46 1.82 -0.40 -8.31
CA ASP A 46 1.34 -1.69 -7.81
C ASP A 46 0.14 -1.50 -6.88
N PHE A 47 0.22 -0.55 -5.94
CA PHE A 47 -0.87 -0.30 -5.01
C PHE A 47 -2.15 0.11 -5.73
N PHE A 48 -2.09 1.07 -6.65
CA PHE A 48 -3.28 1.55 -7.35
C PHE A 48 -3.82 0.53 -8.36
N GLY A 49 -2.93 -0.19 -9.06
CA GLY A 49 -3.31 -1.27 -9.95
C GLY A 49 -4.08 -2.40 -9.23
N ASP A 50 -3.67 -2.75 -8.01
CA ASP A 50 -4.33 -3.78 -7.21
C ASP A 50 -5.58 -3.26 -6.49
N SER A 51 -5.52 -2.06 -5.93
CA SER A 51 -6.58 -1.54 -5.05
C SER A 51 -7.83 -1.10 -5.78
N GLU A 52 -7.73 -0.58 -7.01
CA GLU A 52 -8.87 -0.17 -7.83
C GLU A 52 -9.88 -1.31 -8.05
N PRO A 53 -9.51 -2.47 -8.61
CA PRO A 53 -10.45 -3.57 -8.81
C PRO A 53 -10.98 -4.14 -7.49
N ILE A 54 -10.16 -4.13 -6.42
CA ILE A 54 -10.59 -4.56 -5.09
C ILE A 54 -11.65 -3.61 -4.53
N LEU A 55 -11.48 -2.30 -4.64
CA LEU A 55 -12.43 -1.31 -4.12
C LEU A 55 -13.74 -1.28 -4.90
N GLU A 56 -13.70 -1.44 -6.22
CA GLU A 56 -14.90 -1.54 -7.05
C GLU A 56 -15.75 -2.77 -6.72
N ASN A 57 -15.09 -3.89 -6.41
CA ASN A 57 -15.73 -5.19 -6.26
C ASN A 57 -15.45 -5.87 -4.90
N TYR A 58 -15.31 -5.09 -3.81
CA TYR A 58 -14.75 -5.57 -2.52
C TYR A 58 -15.42 -6.84 -1.96
N ARG A 59 -16.72 -7.03 -2.20
CA ARG A 59 -17.46 -8.23 -1.77
C ARG A 59 -16.98 -9.48 -2.50
N ASN A 60 -16.61 -9.37 -3.78
CA ASN A 60 -16.06 -10.48 -4.56
C ASN A 60 -14.68 -10.89 -4.03
N TYR A 61 -13.95 -9.94 -3.43
CA TYR A 61 -12.69 -10.16 -2.73
C TYR A 61 -12.85 -10.61 -1.27
N GLY A 62 -14.09 -10.72 -0.78
CA GLY A 62 -14.38 -11.20 0.57
C GLY A 62 -14.12 -10.17 1.67
N LEU A 63 -13.97 -8.89 1.33
CA LEU A 63 -13.76 -7.82 2.31
C LEU A 63 -15.05 -7.56 3.09
N SER A 64 -14.88 -7.35 4.40
CA SER A 64 -15.93 -6.79 5.24
C SER A 64 -16.20 -5.32 4.88
N GLN A 65 -17.35 -4.80 5.32
CA GLN A 65 -17.66 -3.37 5.12
C GLN A 65 -16.67 -2.46 5.85
N ASN A 66 -16.10 -2.91 6.98
CA ASN A 66 -15.11 -2.14 7.72
C ASN A 66 -13.75 -2.14 7.02
N GLN A 67 -13.30 -3.31 6.54
CA GLN A 67 -12.10 -3.45 5.71
C GLN A 67 -12.17 -2.56 4.47
N TYR A 68 -13.31 -2.58 3.77
CA TYR A 68 -13.55 -1.69 2.63
C TYR A 68 -13.45 -0.21 3.02
N ARG A 69 -14.08 0.20 4.13
CA ARG A 69 -14.09 1.60 4.57
C ARG A 69 -12.68 2.11 4.91
N ILE A 70 -11.90 1.33 5.65
CA ILE A 70 -10.55 1.71 6.05
C ILE A 70 -9.63 1.74 4.83
N LEU A 71 -9.71 0.71 3.97
CA LEU A 71 -8.92 0.67 2.74
C LEU A 71 -9.25 1.85 1.81
N LYS A 72 -10.52 2.18 1.63
CA LYS A 72 -10.94 3.31 0.79
C LYS A 72 -10.39 4.64 1.31
N LYS A 73 -10.34 4.82 2.63
CA LYS A 73 -9.76 6.01 3.26
C LYS A 73 -8.25 6.08 2.99
N PHE A 74 -7.53 4.98 3.20
CA PHE A 74 -6.10 4.90 2.91
C PHE A 74 -5.80 5.19 1.44
N HIS A 75 -6.53 4.55 0.51
CA HIS A 75 -6.40 4.79 -0.92
C HIS A 75 -6.52 6.27 -1.29
N ALA A 76 -7.52 6.97 -0.75
CA ALA A 76 -7.74 8.38 -1.06
C ALA A 76 -6.60 9.28 -0.55
N GLU A 77 -6.14 9.08 0.69
CA GLU A 77 -5.04 9.87 1.26
C GLU A 77 -3.71 9.55 0.57
N PHE A 78 -3.46 8.29 0.23
CA PHE A 78 -2.24 7.92 -0.48
C PHE A 78 -2.22 8.46 -1.92
N ARG A 79 -3.39 8.56 -2.58
CA ARG A 79 -3.47 9.21 -3.91
C ARG A 79 -3.09 10.68 -3.83
N ILE A 80 -3.67 11.41 -2.89
CA ILE A 80 -3.35 12.84 -2.69
C ILE A 80 -1.85 13.02 -2.46
N PHE A 81 -1.26 12.18 -1.61
CA PHE A 81 0.17 12.23 -1.35
C PHE A 81 1.01 11.91 -2.60
N ALA A 82 0.70 10.82 -3.30
CA ALA A 82 1.46 10.38 -4.48
C ALA A 82 1.31 11.34 -5.67
N ASP A 83 0.23 12.11 -5.76
CA ASP A 83 0.07 13.13 -6.80
C ASP A 83 0.98 14.37 -6.58
N GLU A 84 1.49 14.57 -5.36
CA GLU A 84 2.29 15.73 -4.95
C GLU A 84 3.77 15.41 -4.68
N HIS A 85 4.13 14.13 -4.59
CA HIS A 85 5.45 13.67 -4.16
C HIS A 85 5.96 12.51 -5.01
N ASP A 86 7.13 12.68 -5.62
CA ASP A 86 7.77 11.63 -6.44
C ASP A 86 9.15 11.19 -5.89
N ILE A 87 9.77 11.98 -4.99
CA ILE A 87 11.17 11.77 -4.54
C ILE A 87 11.19 11.32 -3.07
N PRO A 88 11.45 10.03 -2.77
CA PRO A 88 11.46 9.49 -1.41
C PRO A 88 12.32 10.26 -0.42
N GLU A 89 13.51 10.69 -0.82
CA GLU A 89 14.45 11.43 0.01
C GLU A 89 13.88 12.75 0.55
N GLU A 90 12.91 13.34 -0.15
CA GLU A 90 12.29 14.60 0.26
C GLU A 90 11.20 14.40 1.32
N PHE A 91 10.55 13.24 1.33
CA PHE A 91 9.36 13.02 2.17
C PHE A 91 9.51 11.91 3.23
N ILE A 92 10.46 11.00 3.12
CA ILE A 92 10.51 9.77 3.93
C ILE A 92 10.52 10.02 5.45
N ASP A 93 11.11 11.14 5.88
CA ASP A 93 11.21 11.53 7.29
C ASP A 93 10.24 12.66 7.68
N THR A 94 9.27 12.97 6.82
CA THR A 94 8.23 13.95 7.11
C THR A 94 7.12 13.36 7.99
N PRO A 95 6.45 14.20 8.81
CA PRO A 95 5.25 13.78 9.54
C PRO A 95 4.10 13.35 8.63
N GLU A 96 4.05 13.90 7.42
CA GLU A 96 3.04 13.56 6.43
C GLU A 96 3.17 12.11 5.95
N TRP A 97 4.40 11.69 5.60
CA TRP A 97 4.65 10.31 5.25
C TRP A 97 4.43 9.36 6.43
N GLU A 98 4.81 9.77 7.64
CA GLU A 98 4.52 8.99 8.86
C GLU A 98 3.02 8.71 9.01
N ARG A 99 2.17 9.71 8.73
CA ARG A 99 0.71 9.54 8.73
C ARG A 99 0.25 8.51 7.70
N ILE A 100 0.79 8.54 6.48
CA ILE A 100 0.46 7.55 5.43
C ILE A 100 0.86 6.14 5.87
N MET A 101 2.05 5.97 6.43
CA MET A 101 2.51 4.67 6.94
C MET A 101 1.62 4.14 8.08
N GLU A 102 1.20 5.00 9.02
CA GLU A 102 0.29 4.59 10.10
C GLU A 102 -1.07 4.15 9.55
N MET A 103 -1.60 4.84 8.55
CA MET A 103 -2.83 4.41 7.87
C MET A 103 -2.66 3.06 7.16
N ALA A 104 -1.51 2.82 6.53
CA ALA A 104 -1.19 1.51 5.96
C ALA A 104 -1.18 0.41 7.04
N LYS A 105 -0.58 0.67 8.21
CA LYS A 105 -0.61 -0.25 9.36
C LYS A 105 -2.02 -0.51 9.87
N GLU A 106 -2.89 0.50 9.91
CA GLU A 106 -4.31 0.33 10.27
C GLU A 106 -5.03 -0.63 9.31
N VAL A 107 -4.79 -0.51 8.01
CA VAL A 107 -5.32 -1.45 7.01
C VAL A 107 -4.82 -2.87 7.31
N LEU A 108 -3.52 -3.06 7.48
CA LEU A 108 -2.95 -4.40 7.73
C LEU A 108 -3.52 -5.07 8.98
N LYS A 109 -3.70 -4.31 10.06
CA LYS A 109 -4.33 -4.80 11.31
C LYS A 109 -5.79 -5.21 11.09
N GLU A 110 -6.57 -4.40 10.37
CA GLU A 110 -7.97 -4.71 10.06
C GLU A 110 -8.11 -5.95 9.17
N PHE A 111 -7.11 -6.25 8.36
CA PHE A 111 -7.05 -7.46 7.55
C PHE A 111 -6.43 -8.66 8.30
N GLY A 112 -5.96 -8.47 9.53
CA GLY A 112 -5.31 -9.50 10.34
C GLY A 112 -3.98 -9.97 9.76
N TYR A 113 -3.28 -9.10 9.01
CA TYR A 113 -2.01 -9.41 8.36
C TYR A 113 -0.80 -9.20 9.29
N ILE A 114 -0.92 -8.29 10.26
CA ILE A 114 0.05 -8.01 11.33
C ILE A 114 -0.61 -7.96 12.70
#